data_AF-R7ZYV1-F1
#
_entry.id   AF-R7ZYV1-F1
#
_cell.length_a   1.000
_cell.length_b   1.000
_cell.length_c   1.000
_cell.angle_alpha   90.00
_cell.angle_beta   90.00
_cell.angle_gamma   90.00
#
_symmetry.space_group_name_H-M   'P 1'
#
loop_
_entity.id
_entity.type
_entity.pdbx_description
1 polymer ?
#
loop_
_entity_poly.entity_id
_entity_poly.type
_entity_poly.pdbx_seq_one_letter_code
_entity_poly.pdbx_strand_id
1 'polypeptide(L)' 'MDNQFKLYSPDGGQTYELYDLINDPIERSNVAANYPDKVKDLTLQLKHWLISCQESNSGGDY' A
#
# COMPACT_ATOMS: atom_id res chain seq x y z
N MET A 1 6.36 0.95 -15.42
CA MET A 1 7.34 1.11 -14.33
C MET A 1 6.77 2.18 -13.43
N ASP A 2 6.01 1.82 -12.40
CA ASP A 2 5.14 2.79 -11.70
C ASP A 2 5.20 2.63 -10.18
N ASN A 3 6.42 2.50 -9.64
CA ASN A 3 6.69 2.53 -8.19
C ASN A 3 7.08 3.94 -7.72
N GLN A 4 6.36 4.96 -8.21
CA GLN A 4 6.57 6.35 -7.76
C GLN A 4 5.93 6.59 -6.38
N PHE A 5 4.84 5.89 -6.08
CA PHE A 5 4.13 6.04 -4.81
C PHE A 5 4.30 4.80 -3.94
N LYS A 6 4.62 5.03 -2.67
CA LYS A 6 4.73 3.99 -1.65
C LYS A 6 3.62 4.17 -0.63
N LEU A 7 2.75 3.16 -0.53
CA LEU A 7 1.77 3.05 0.55
C LEU A 7 2.48 2.46 1.77
N TYR A 8 2.47 3.18 2.89
CA TYR A 8 3.03 2.74 4.16
C TYR A 8 1.93 2.73 5.22
N SER A 9 1.94 1.72 6.06
CA SER A 9 0.99 1.57 7.16
C SER A 9 1.76 1.09 8.40
N PRO A 10 2.16 2.01 9.29
CA PRO A 10 2.90 1.63 10.49
C PRO A 10 2.05 0.77 11.44
N ASP A 11 0.73 0.98 11.44
CA ASP A 11 -0.22 0.33 12.35
C ASP A 11 -0.90 -0.92 11.75
N GLY A 12 -0.30 -1.54 10.74
CA GLY A 12 -0.84 -2.76 10.12
C GLY A 12 -2.17 -2.56 9.37
N GLY A 13 -2.44 -1.33 8.91
CA GLY A 13 -3.62 -1.00 8.09
C GLY A 13 -4.69 -0.17 8.80
N GLN A 14 -4.44 0.35 10.01
CA GLN A 14 -5.31 1.36 10.64
C GLN A 14 -5.09 2.75 10.03
N THR A 15 -3.83 3.08 9.73
CA THR A 15 -3.41 4.34 9.10
C THR A 15 -2.72 4.03 7.78
N TYR A 16 -3.03 4.81 6.76
CA TYR A 16 -2.41 4.71 5.44
C TYR A 16 -1.73 6.02 5.10
N GLU A 17 -0.44 5.94 4.88
CA GLU A 17 0.41 7.05 4.48
C GLU A 17 0.91 6.80 3.07
N LEU A 18 0.96 7.85 2.27
CA LEU A 18 1.40 7.78 0.88
C LEU A 18 2.60 8.69 0.74
N TYR A 19 3.69 8.13 0.28
CA TYR A 19 4.93 8.86 0.05
C TYR A 19 5.29 8.80 -1.43
N ASP A 20 5.67 9.94 -2.00
CA ASP A 20 6.12 10.04 -3.39
C ASP A 20 7.64 9.90 -3.40
N LEU A 21 8.16 8.75 -3.83
CA LEU A 21 9.59 8.46 -3.82
C LEU A 21 10.38 9.24 -4.89
N ILE A 22 9.69 9.84 -5.87
CA ILE A 22 10.33 10.59 -6.95
C ILE A 22 10.52 12.05 -6.55
N ASN A 23 9.49 12.64 -5.96
CA ASN A 23 9.52 14.02 -5.47
C ASN A 23 10.07 14.13 -4.04
N ASP A 24 9.89 13.07 -3.23
CA ASP A 24 10.25 13.01 -1.81
C ASP A 24 10.94 11.68 -1.45
N PRO A 25 12.17 11.45 -1.93
CA PRO A 25 12.92 10.21 -1.68
C PRO A 25 13.28 10.01 -0.20
N ILE A 26 13.12 11.03 0.63
CA ILE A 26 13.38 10.99 2.08
C ILE A 26 12.11 10.68 2.91
N GLU A 27 10.96 10.45 2.26
CA GLU A 27 9.69 10.07 2.92
C GLU A 27 9.30 11.06 4.04
N ARG A 28 9.52 12.35 3.81
CA ARG A 28 9.26 13.43 4.78
C ARG A 28 7.85 13.98 4.68
N SER A 29 7.25 13.97 3.49
CA SER A 29 5.93 14.56 3.24
C SER A 29 4.90 13.48 2.91
N ASN A 30 3.99 13.26 3.85
CA ASN A 30 2.83 12.42 3.63
C ASN A 30 1.84 13.11 2.66
N VAL A 31 1.70 12.53 1.47
CA VAL A 31 0.78 13.00 0.42
C VAL A 31 -0.53 12.21 0.38
N ALA A 32 -0.79 11.33 1.36
CA ALA A 32 -2.04 10.55 1.43
C ALA A 32 -3.28 11.45 1.44
N ALA A 33 -3.22 12.57 2.17
CA ALA A 33 -4.30 13.54 2.22
C ALA A 33 -4.51 14.28 0.88
N ASN A 34 -3.46 14.42 0.07
CA ASN A 34 -3.53 15.07 -1.24
C ASN A 34 -4.02 14.12 -2.33
N TYR A 35 -3.84 12.80 -2.16
CA TYR A 35 -4.23 11.78 -3.13
C TYR A 35 -5.09 10.67 -2.50
N PRO A 36 -6.29 10.98 -1.98
CA PRO A 36 -7.16 10.00 -1.33
C PRO A 36 -7.58 8.86 -2.29
N ASP A 37 -7.75 9.16 -3.59
CA ASP A 37 -8.04 8.15 -4.61
C ASP A 37 -6.92 7.13 -4.77
N LYS A 38 -5.65 7.56 -4.77
CA LYS A 38 -4.49 6.66 -4.84
C LYS A 38 -4.39 5.78 -3.61
N VAL A 39 -4.60 6.36 -2.42
CA VAL A 39 -4.62 5.60 -1.17
C VAL A 39 -5.68 4.51 -1.24
N LYS A 40 -6.90 4.85 -1.65
CA LYS A 40 -8.00 3.91 -1.76
C LYS A 40 -7.71 2.78 -2.75
N ASP A 41 -7.15 3.12 -3.92
CA ASP A 41 -6.78 2.15 -4.94
C ASP A 41 -5.69 1.19 -4.46
N LEU A 42 -4.62 1.71 -3.86
CA LEU A 42 -3.52 0.91 -3.31
C LEU A 42 -3.98 0.06 -2.11
N THR A 43 -4.83 0.58 -1.24
CA THR A 43 -5.44 -0.20 -0.15
C THR A 43 -6.31 -1.33 -0.69
N LEU A 44 -7.06 -1.09 -1.77
CA LEU A 44 -7.87 -2.13 -2.40
C LEU A 44 -6.98 -3.23 -3.01
N GLN A 45 -5.91 -2.85 -3.70
CA GLN A 45 -4.92 -3.78 -4.23
C GLN A 45 -4.24 -4.58 -3.12
N LEU A 46 -3.86 -3.94 -2.01
CA LEU A 46 -3.27 -4.59 -0.84
C LEU A 46 -4.25 -5.59 -0.21
N LYS A 47 -5.53 -5.22 -0.07
CA LYS A 47 -6.58 -6.14 0.42
C LYS A 47 -6.75 -7.33 -0.50
N HIS A 48 -6.81 -7.10 -1.82
CA HIS A 48 -6.87 -8.18 -2.80
C HIS A 48 -5.66 -9.11 -2.71
N TRP A 49 -4.45 -8.56 -2.54
CA TRP A 49 -3.24 -9.35 -2.35
C TRP A 49 -3.25 -10.11 -1.02
N LEU A 50 -3.71 -9.50 0.08
CA LEU A 50 -3.88 -10.15 1.38
C LEU A 50 -4.85 -11.32 1.29
N ILE A 51 -6.02 -11.11 0.67
CA ILE A 51 -7.01 -12.16 0.43
C ILE A 51 -6.39 -13.27 -0.42
N SER A 52 -5.74 -12.92 -1.53
CA SER A 52 -5.06 -13.90 -2.39
C SER A 52 -3.99 -14.69 -1.63
N CYS A 53 -3.21 -14.04 -0.78
CA CYS A 53 -2.17 -14.67 0.03
C CYS A 53 -2.79 -15.59 1.10
N GLN A 54 -3.89 -15.16 1.72
CA GLN A 54 -4.62 -15.92 2.72
C GLN A 54 -5.34 -17.14 2.11
N GLU A 55 -5.91 -17.00 0.91
CA GLU A 55 -6.51 -18.10 0.15
C GLU A 55 -5.45 -19.08 -0.37
N SER A 56 -4.28 -18.60 -0.82
CA SER A 56 -3.16 -19.47 -1.19
C SER A 56 -2.53 -20.18 0.01
N ASN A 57 -2.53 -19.60 1.20
CA ASN A 57 -2.01 -20.23 2.42
C ASN A 57 -2.95 -21.31 2.98
N SER A 58 -4.17 -21.46 2.45
CA SER A 58 -5.18 -22.41 2.94
C SER A 58 -5.34 -23.67 2.07
N GLY A 59 -4.51 -23.89 1.05
CA GLY A 59 -4.61 -25.09 0.21
C GLY A 59 -3.34 -25.43 -0.57
N GLY A 60 -2.53 -26.33 -0.02
CA GLY A 60 -1.57 -27.12 -0.78
C GLY A 60 -0.22 -27.29 -0.09
N ASP A 61 -0.07 -28.43 0.59
CA ASP A 61 1.20 -29.15 0.79
C ASP A 61 2.23 -28.87 -0.31
N TYR A 62 3.46 -28.55 0.11
CA TYR A 62 4.65 -28.81 -0.69
C TYR A 62 5.30 -30.11 -0.22
#